data_AF-A0A2E5NLL5-F1
#
_entry.id   AF-A0A2E5NLL5-F1
#
_cell.length_a   1.000
_cell.length_b   1.000
_cell.length_c   1.000
_cell.angle_alpha   90.00
_cell.angle_beta   90.00
_cell.angle_gamma   90.00
#
_symmetry.space_group_name_H-M   'P 1'
#
loop_
_entity.id
_entity.type
_entity.pdbx_description
1 polymer ?
#
loop_
_entity_poly.entity_id
_entity_poly.type
_entity_poly.pdbx_seq_one_letter_code
_entity_poly.pdbx_strand_id
1 'polypeptide(L)'
;MVMMAATFAYHNSLVVTLYLGFMVVEDAPISLAFIVTFAIGWVAGLLTVSLALLRVLSERRKLRRKLKLAEVELNNIRRLPL
;
A
#
# COMPACT_ATOMS: atom_id res chain seq x y z
N MET A 1 0.22 -17.17 -9.73
CA MET A 1 -0.63 -16.98 -8.53
C MET A 1 -2.11 -17.08 -8.87
N VAL A 2 -2.65 -16.26 -9.78
CA VAL A 2 -4.09 -16.31 -10.16
C VAL A 2 -4.53 -17.69 -10.67
N MET A 3 -3.77 -18.29 -11.59
CA MET A 3 -4.07 -19.64 -12.12
C MET A 3 -4.07 -20.71 -11.02
N MET A 4 -3.09 -20.68 -10.10
CA MET A 4 -2.97 -21.65 -9.01
C MET A 4 -4.12 -21.53 -8.01
N ALA A 5 -4.53 -20.30 -7.68
CA ALA A 5 -5.69 -20.04 -6.83
C ALA A 5 -6.99 -20.52 -7.48
N ALA A 6 -7.16 -20.32 -8.79
CA ALA A 6 -8.31 -20.81 -9.54
C ALA A 6 -8.40 -22.34 -9.54
N THR A 7 -7.28 -23.04 -9.77
CA THR A 7 -7.25 -24.52 -9.74
C THR A 7 -7.53 -25.07 -8.34
N PHE A 8 -6.97 -24.44 -7.31
CA PHE A 8 -7.23 -24.80 -5.91
C PHE A 8 -8.70 -24.61 -5.53
N ALA A 9 -9.30 -23.49 -5.95
CA ALA A 9 -10.71 -23.19 -5.73
C ALA A 9 -11.63 -24.20 -6.43
N TYR A 10 -11.28 -24.62 -7.65
CA TYR A 10 -12.02 -25.63 -8.40
C TYR A 10 -11.96 -27.02 -7.75
N HIS A 11 -10.82 -27.41 -7.16
CA HIS A 11 -10.66 -28.73 -6.53
C HIS A 11 -11.17 -28.79 -5.08
N ASN A 12 -11.31 -27.65 -4.39
CA ASN A 12 -11.76 -27.59 -2.99
C ASN A 12 -13.09 -26.85 -2.91
N SER A 13 -14.16 -27.53 -3.34
CA SER A 13 -15.55 -27.04 -3.38
C SER A 13 -16.25 -27.13 -2.03
N LEU A 14 -15.51 -27.10 -0.92
CA LEU A 14 -16.11 -27.14 0.41
C LEU A 14 -16.87 -25.83 0.62
N VAL A 15 -18.19 -25.94 0.75
CA VAL A 15 -19.09 -24.80 0.86
C VAL A 15 -19.30 -24.45 2.33
N VAL A 16 -19.32 -23.15 2.63
CA VAL A 16 -19.53 -22.60 3.97
C VAL A 16 -20.45 -21.39 3.89
N THR A 17 -21.29 -21.21 4.90
CA THR A 17 -22.08 -19.99 5.04
C THR A 17 -21.18 -18.86 5.54
N LEU A 18 -21.06 -17.79 4.77
CA LEU A 18 -20.25 -16.62 5.12
C LEU A 18 -21.12 -15.52 5.70
N TYR A 19 -20.84 -15.14 6.93
CA TYR A 19 -21.42 -13.97 7.59
C TYR A 19 -20.45 -12.79 7.43
N LEU A 20 -20.67 -11.95 6.42
CA LEU A 20 -19.80 -10.81 6.12
C LEU A 20 -20.19 -9.53 6.91
N GLY A 21 -21.10 -9.66 7.89
CA GLY A 21 -21.59 -8.56 8.72
C GLY A 21 -22.66 -7.69 8.05
N PHE A 22 -22.53 -7.40 6.75
CA PHE A 22 -23.51 -6.66 5.95
C PHE A 22 -24.30 -7.54 4.97
N MET A 23 -23.83 -8.77 4.73
CA MET A 23 -24.49 -9.74 3.88
C MET A 23 -24.18 -11.16 4.34
N VAL A 24 -25.11 -12.08 4.09
CA VAL A 24 -24.92 -13.51 4.27
C VAL A 24 -24.80 -14.13 2.88
N VAL A 25 -23.75 -14.91 2.66
CA VAL A 25 -23.57 -15.68 1.43
C VAL A 25 -23.67 -17.15 1.80
N GLU A 26 -24.78 -17.77 1.40
CA GLU A 26 -25.01 -19.20 1.55
C GLU A 26 -24.23 -20.00 0.50
N ASP A 27 -23.82 -21.20 0.87
CA ASP A 27 -23.10 -22.15 0.03
C ASP A 27 -21.88 -21.57 -0.72
N ALA A 28 -21.20 -20.60 -0.11
CA ALA A 28 -20.02 -19.98 -0.71
C ALA A 28 -18.84 -20.95 -0.66
N PRO A 29 -18.08 -21.12 -1.76
CA PRO A 29 -16.83 -21.88 -1.73
C PRO A 29 -15.86 -21.24 -0.72
N ILE A 30 -15.26 -22.04 0.16
CA ILE A 30 -14.32 -21.52 1.17
C ILE A 30 -13.13 -20.77 0.57
N SER A 31 -12.73 -21.16 -0.65
CA SER A 31 -11.72 -20.48 -1.46
C SER A 31 -12.06 -19.01 -1.72
N LEU A 32 -13.33 -18.66 -1.87
CA LEU A 32 -13.80 -17.29 -2.06
C LEU A 32 -13.53 -16.45 -0.81
N ALA A 33 -13.74 -16.99 0.39
CA ALA A 33 -13.46 -16.31 1.65
C ALA A 33 -11.96 -15.95 1.78
N PHE A 34 -11.08 -16.89 1.42
CA PHE A 34 -9.63 -16.65 1.38
C PHE A 34 -9.26 -15.57 0.37
N ILE A 35 -9.81 -15.62 -0.84
CA ILE A 35 -9.54 -14.63 -1.89
C ILE A 35 -9.96 -13.23 -1.43
N VAL A 36 -11.17 -13.08 -0.88
CA VAL A 36 -11.69 -11.79 -0.41
C VAL A 36 -10.83 -11.26 0.74
N THR A 37 -10.50 -12.09 1.72
CA THR A 37 -9.66 -11.70 2.86
C THR A 37 -8.28 -11.26 2.40
N PHE A 38 -7.68 -12.01 1.48
CA PHE A 38 -6.37 -11.66 0.91
C PHE A 38 -6.43 -10.37 0.08
N ALA A 39 -7.48 -10.20 -0.73
CA ALA A 39 -7.67 -8.98 -1.52
C ALA A 39 -7.82 -7.74 -0.63
N ILE A 40 -8.59 -7.83 0.46
CA ILE A 40 -8.75 -6.74 1.43
C ILE A 40 -7.41 -6.42 2.09
N GLY A 41 -6.70 -7.43 2.59
CA GLY A 41 -5.38 -7.26 3.20
C GLY A 41 -4.36 -6.65 2.23
N TRP A 42 -4.38 -7.09 0.98
CA TRP A 42 -3.52 -6.56 -0.09
C TRP A 42 -3.80 -5.09 -0.37
N VAL A 43 -5.06 -4.72 -0.57
CA VAL A 43 -5.47 -3.32 -0.80
C VAL A 43 -5.11 -2.45 0.40
N ALA A 44 -5.40 -2.89 1.62
CA ALA A 44 -5.05 -2.16 2.84
C ALA A 44 -3.52 -1.97 2.98
N GLY A 45 -2.75 -3.02 2.68
CA GLY A 45 -1.28 -2.98 2.69
C GLY A 45 -0.73 -1.99 1.67
N LEU A 46 -1.22 -2.04 0.42
CA LEU A 46 -0.82 -1.10 -0.63
C LEU A 46 -1.16 0.35 -0.25
N LEU A 47 -2.39 0.60 0.23
CA LEU A 47 -2.79 1.94 0.66
C LEU A 47 -1.89 2.49 1.76
N THR A 48 -1.57 1.66 2.76
CA THR A 48 -0.69 2.04 3.87
C THR A 48 0.70 2.41 3.39
N VAL A 49 1.30 1.58 2.53
CA VAL A 49 2.64 1.84 1.96
C VAL A 49 2.64 3.06 1.06
N SER A 50 1.63 3.24 0.22
CA SER A 50 1.50 4.42 -0.65
C SER A 50 1.45 5.72 0.16
N LEU A 51 0.65 5.76 1.23
CA LEU A 51 0.58 6.94 2.11
C LEU A 51 1.93 7.22 2.79
N ALA A 52 2.62 6.18 3.27
CA ALA A 52 3.95 6.34 3.85
C ALA A 52 4.97 6.89 2.83
N LEU A 53 4.97 6.36 1.60
CA LEU A 53 5.85 6.82 0.53
C LEU A 53 5.57 8.27 0.13
N LEU A 54 4.30 8.69 0.07
CA LEU A 54 3.95 10.09 -0.22
C LEU A 54 4.51 11.05 0.84
N ARG A 55 4.47 10.68 2.12
CA ARG A 55 5.09 11.45 3.22
C ARG A 55 6.61 11.52 3.06
N VAL A 56 7.26 10.40 2.76
CA VAL A 56 8.72 10.37 2.55
C VAL A 56 9.12 11.24 1.35
N LEU A 57 8.35 11.22 0.27
CA LEU A 57 8.60 12.03 -0.92
C LEU A 57 8.43 13.53 -0.64
N SER A 58 7.42 13.93 0.14
CA SER A 58 7.22 15.33 0.51
C SER A 58 8.35 15.84 1.40
N GLU A 59 8.77 15.06 2.40
CA GLU A 59 9.90 15.39 3.25
C GLU A 59 11.19 15.49 2.44
N ARG A 60 11.46 14.51 1.56
CA ARG A 60 12.65 14.55 0.68
C ARG A 60 12.68 15.82 -0.18
N ARG A 61 11.54 16.26 -0.72
CA ARG A 61 11.44 17.52 -1.48
C ARG A 61 11.73 18.74 -0.59
N LYS A 62 11.20 18.76 0.64
CA LYS A 62 11.43 19.83 1.61
C LYS A 62 12.90 19.92 2.04
N LEU A 63 13.53 18.79 2.35
CA LEU A 63 14.94 18.70 2.70
C LEU A 63 15.84 19.18 1.56
N ARG A 64 15.55 18.80 0.31
CA ARG A 64 16.31 19.28 -0.86
C ARG A 64 16.21 20.80 -1.05
N ARG A 65 15.03 21.40 -0.83
CA ARG A 65 14.86 22.85 -0.89
C ARG A 65 15.67 23.55 0.21
N LYS A 66 15.62 23.04 1.44
CA LYS A 66 16.40 23.57 2.56
C LYS A 66 17.91 23.50 2.30
N LEU A 67 18.38 22.37 1.78
CA LEU A 67 19.79 22.20 1.42
C LEU A 67 20.25 23.25 0.40
N LYS A 68 19.47 23.42 -0.67
CA LYS A 68 19.78 24.42 -1.72
C LYS A 68 19.83 25.85 -1.16
N LEU A 69 18.92 26.20 -0.25
CA LEU A 69 18.93 27.53 0.39
C LEU A 69 20.18 27.72 1.26
N ALA A 70 20.52 26.73 2.09
CA ALA A 70 21.72 26.78 2.92
C ALA A 70 23.01 26.89 2.08
N GLU A 71 23.09 26.18 0.96
CA GLU A 71 24.22 26.28 0.02
C GLU A 71 24.33 27.69 -0.60
N VAL A 72 23.21 28.32 -0.95
CA VAL A 72 23.19 29.69 -1.48
C VAL A 72 23.63 30.69 -0.42
N GLU A 73 23.15 30.57 0.81
CA GLU A 73 23.53 31.43 1.93
C GLU A 73 25.04 31.32 2.22
N LEU A 74 25.59 30.11 2.27
CA LEU A 74 27.04 29.90 2.44
C LEU A 74 27.86 30.52 1.31
N ASN A 75 27.40 30.39 0.06
CA ASN A 75 28.09 30.98 -1.09
C ASN A 75 28.02 32.51 -1.07
N ASN A 76 26.90 33.10 -0.63
CA ASN A 76 26.78 34.54 -0.48
C ASN A 76 27.70 35.08 0.63
N ILE A 77 27.78 34.39 1.77
CA ILE A 77 28.69 34.75 2.87
C ILE A 77 30.15 34.68 2.41
N ARG A 78 30.53 33.65 1.65
CA ARG A 78 31.89 33.52 1.10
C ARG A 78 32.26 34.58 0.06
N ARG A 79 31.28 35.29 -0.51
CA ARG A 79 31.48 36.33 -1.52
C ARG A 79 31.47 37.74 -0.95
N LEU A 80 31.20 37.91 0.35
CA LEU A 80 31.38 39.20 0.99
C LEU A 80 32.87 39.54 1.00
N PRO A 81 33.29 40.67 0.42
CA PRO A 81 34.66 41.13 0.50
C PRO A 81 34.97 41.48 1.96
N LEU A 82 36.10 40.98 2.46
CA LEU A 82 36.66 41.39 3.75
C LEU A 82 36.96 42.89 3.76
#